data_AF-A0A4U0PTL9-F1
#
_entry.id   AF-A0A4U0PTL9-F1
#
_cell.length_a   1.000
_cell.length_b   1.000
_cell.length_c   1.000
_cell.angle_alpha   90.00
_cell.angle_beta   90.00
_cell.angle_gamma   90.00
#
_symmetry.space_group_name_H-M   'P 1'
#
loop_
_entity.id
_entity.type
_entity.pdbx_description
1 polymer ?
#
loop_
_entity_poly.entity_id
_entity_poly.type
_entity_poly.pdbx_seq_one_letter_code
_entity_poly.pdbx_strand_id
1 'polypeptide(L)'
;MALPTSTAAGWWRRFFALWYEGLLVVPVVLLAGVVAVAVQAVIQGLMGQALTGMIDRPVAHAINFVWVLAVLFFYFGWCWRHGGQTLAMKTWRIRLVDGYGGVPSWRALLLRFVLAALCYGPLIPLWAIARVNPHWIPWAWLALAWFVAPFVWAWFDRDGQLLYDRFAGTRQLYAPSVRQAEREADDQSQQEHPVA
;
A
#
# COMPACT_ATOMS: atom_id res chain seq x y z
N MET A 1 17.23 -13.24 -23.27
CA MET A 1 15.95 -13.65 -22.64
C MET A 1 15.08 -12.41 -22.53
N ALA A 2 14.23 -12.14 -23.53
CA ALA A 2 13.29 -11.03 -23.48
C ALA A 2 12.12 -11.47 -22.61
N LEU A 3 11.97 -10.88 -21.42
CA LEU A 3 10.79 -11.12 -20.58
C LEU A 3 9.53 -10.77 -21.38
N PRO A 4 8.42 -11.52 -21.24
CA PRO A 4 7.14 -11.12 -21.82
C PRO A 4 6.87 -9.67 -21.45
N THR A 5 6.46 -8.86 -22.44
CA THR A 5 6.18 -7.42 -22.31
C THR A 5 4.99 -7.20 -21.39
N SER A 6 5.23 -7.41 -20.11
CA SER A 6 4.27 -7.22 -19.03
C SER A 6 3.93 -5.73 -19.00
N THR A 7 2.77 -5.41 -19.57
CA THR A 7 2.36 -4.04 -19.77
C THR A 7 2.15 -3.39 -18.40
N ALA A 8 2.68 -2.19 -18.22
CA ALA A 8 2.44 -1.40 -17.02
C ALA A 8 0.91 -1.30 -16.79
N ALA A 9 0.47 -1.54 -15.55
CA ALA A 9 -0.95 -1.44 -15.24
C ALA A 9 -1.46 -0.01 -15.52
N GLY A 10 -2.59 0.11 -16.25
CA GLY A 10 -3.17 1.41 -16.58
C GLY A 10 -3.53 2.24 -15.33
N TRP A 11 -3.44 3.57 -15.47
CA TRP A 11 -3.62 4.53 -14.36
C TRP A 11 -4.95 4.35 -13.60
N TRP A 12 -6.05 4.08 -14.30
CA TRP A 12 -7.37 3.91 -13.70
C TRP A 12 -7.46 2.68 -12.79
N ARG A 13 -6.79 1.57 -13.16
CA ARG A 13 -6.74 0.34 -12.34
C ARG A 13 -6.05 0.63 -11.02
N ARG A 14 -4.94 1.37 -11.07
CA ARG A 14 -4.17 1.75 -9.87
C ARG A 14 -4.96 2.70 -8.98
N PHE A 15 -5.68 3.65 -9.58
CA PHE A 15 -6.54 4.57 -8.85
C PHE A 15 -7.66 3.83 -8.11
N PHE A 16 -8.44 3.00 -8.80
CA PHE A 16 -9.51 2.24 -8.14
C PHE A 16 -8.99 1.17 -7.18
N ALA A 17 -7.82 0.57 -7.45
CA ALA A 17 -7.16 -0.30 -6.49
C ALA A 17 -6.80 0.46 -5.21
N LEU A 18 -6.29 1.69 -5.29
CA LEU A 18 -6.00 2.52 -4.13
C LEU A 18 -7.26 2.82 -3.29
N TRP A 19 -8.36 3.19 -3.94
CA TRP A 19 -9.63 3.42 -3.25
C TRP A 19 -10.16 2.16 -2.55
N TYR A 20 -10.08 1.02 -3.24
CA TYR A 20 -10.47 -0.27 -2.67
C TYR A 20 -9.54 -0.64 -1.51
N GLU A 21 -8.22 -0.46 -1.63
CA GLU A 21 -7.29 -0.64 -0.49
C GLU A 21 -7.67 0.26 0.69
N GLY A 22 -8.09 1.50 0.45
CA GLY A 22 -8.60 2.39 1.48
C GLY A 22 -9.76 1.77 2.28
N LEU A 23 -10.68 1.07 1.62
CA LEU A 23 -11.78 0.35 2.27
C LEU A 23 -11.29 -0.86 3.08
N LEU A 24 -10.28 -1.58 2.59
CA LEU A 24 -9.72 -2.76 3.27
C LEU A 24 -8.83 -2.40 4.46
N VAL A 25 -8.21 -1.22 4.44
CA VAL A 25 -7.41 -0.70 5.55
C VAL A 25 -8.28 -0.38 6.76
N VAL A 26 -9.53 0.04 6.58
CA VAL A 26 -10.46 0.34 7.69
C VAL A 26 -10.61 -0.82 8.67
N PRO A 27 -11.04 -2.03 8.27
CA PRO A 27 -11.16 -3.15 9.20
C PRO A 27 -9.81 -3.59 9.79
N VAL A 28 -8.71 -3.49 9.03
CA VAL A 28 -7.35 -3.80 9.55
C VAL A 28 -6.98 -2.84 10.69
N VAL A 29 -7.21 -1.54 10.52
CA VAL A 29 -6.95 -0.52 11.55
C VAL A 29 -7.90 -0.68 12.75
N LEU A 30 -9.18 -1.00 12.53
CA LEU A 30 -10.12 -1.26 13.62
C LEU A 30 -9.68 -2.45 14.48
N LEU A 31 -9.25 -3.56 13.86
CA LEU A 31 -8.71 -4.72 14.57
C LEU A 31 -7.43 -4.36 15.34
N ALA A 32 -6.53 -3.60 14.72
CA ALA A 32 -5.33 -3.10 15.41
C ALA A 32 -5.69 -2.20 16.62
N GLY A 33 -6.75 -1.41 16.49
CA GLY A 33 -7.30 -0.56 17.56
C GLY A 33 -7.87 -1.37 18.72
N VAL A 34 -8.59 -2.46 18.46
CA VAL A 34 -9.10 -3.36 19.51
C VAL A 34 -7.94 -3.93 20.32
N VAL A 35 -6.88 -4.39 19.65
CA VAL A 35 -5.67 -4.89 20.33
C VAL A 35 -5.02 -3.80 21.17
N ALA A 36 -4.88 -2.59 20.63
CA ALA A 36 -4.31 -1.46 21.36
C ALA A 36 -5.11 -1.10 22.61
N VAL A 37 -6.45 -1.01 22.50
CA VAL A 37 -7.35 -0.72 23.62
C VAL A 37 -7.25 -1.81 24.69
N ALA A 38 -7.22 -3.09 24.30
CA ALA A 38 -7.08 -4.19 25.24
C ALA A 38 -5.75 -4.14 26.00
N VAL A 39 -4.64 -3.90 25.31
CA VAL A 39 -3.31 -3.75 25.94
C VAL A 39 -3.30 -2.58 26.91
N GLN A 40 -3.88 -1.44 26.52
CA GLN A 40 -3.95 -0.27 27.39
C GLN A 40 -4.83 -0.51 28.63
N ALA A 41 -5.95 -1.22 28.48
CA ALA A 41 -6.79 -1.61 29.61
C ALA A 41 -6.02 -2.51 30.60
N VAL A 42 -5.22 -3.47 30.10
CA VAL A 42 -4.37 -4.32 30.96
C VAL A 42 -3.35 -3.48 31.71
N ILE A 43 -2.65 -2.56 31.03
CA ILE A 43 -1.68 -1.66 31.67
C ILE A 43 -2.35 -0.81 32.76
N GLN A 44 -3.53 -0.25 32.49
CA GLN A 44 -4.29 0.52 33.48
C GLN A 44 -4.63 -0.33 34.70
N GLY A 45 -5.09 -1.57 34.52
CA GLY A 45 -5.39 -2.50 35.61
C GLY A 45 -4.17 -2.80 36.48
N LEU A 46 -3.01 -3.04 35.86
CA LEU A 46 -1.74 -3.26 36.58
C LEU A 46 -1.27 -2.03 37.36
N MET A 47 -1.63 -0.83 36.90
CA MET A 47 -1.32 0.44 37.55
C MET A 47 -2.37 0.88 38.57
N GLY A 48 -3.42 0.08 38.82
CA GLY A 48 -4.52 0.43 39.72
C GLY A 48 -5.38 1.61 39.22
N GLN A 49 -5.37 1.88 37.92
CA GLN A 49 -6.16 2.95 37.28
C GLN A 49 -7.53 2.44 36.82
N ALA A 50 -8.45 3.37 36.57
CA ALA A 50 -9.75 3.04 35.97
C ALA A 50 -9.57 2.45 34.56
N LEU A 51 -10.29 1.35 34.28
CA LEU A 51 -10.22 0.58 33.02
C LEU A 51 -11.01 1.27 31.89
N THR A 52 -10.49 2.40 31.43
CA THR A 52 -11.05 3.16 30.31
C THR A 52 -10.59 2.62 28.94
N GLY A 53 -9.50 1.86 28.90
CA GLY A 53 -8.91 1.34 27.66
C GLY A 53 -8.22 2.41 26.80
N MET A 54 -8.08 3.64 27.32
CA MET A 54 -7.40 4.75 26.67
C MET A 54 -6.46 5.44 27.65
N ILE A 55 -5.16 5.46 27.34
CA ILE A 55 -4.14 6.20 28.07
C ILE A 55 -3.89 7.52 27.35
N ASP A 56 -4.39 8.62 27.90
CA ASP A 56 -4.21 9.96 27.32
C ASP A 56 -2.84 10.57 27.71
N ARG A 57 -1.77 10.02 27.12
CA ARG A 57 -0.41 10.51 27.28
C ARG A 57 0.25 10.62 25.90
N PRO A 58 1.07 11.66 25.62
CA PRO A 58 1.73 11.81 24.32
C PRO A 58 2.52 10.58 23.88
N VAL A 59 3.18 9.91 24.83
CA VAL A 59 3.94 8.68 24.57
C VAL A 59 3.02 7.53 24.15
N ALA A 60 1.85 7.37 24.78
CA ALA A 60 0.88 6.34 24.41
C ALA A 60 0.30 6.59 23.01
N HIS A 61 0.01 7.85 22.67
CA HIS A 61 -0.42 8.23 21.31
C HIS A 61 0.66 7.94 20.27
N ALA A 62 1.93 8.25 20.56
CA ALA A 62 3.05 7.94 19.67
C ALA A 62 3.24 6.43 19.48
N ILE A 63 3.14 5.64 20.55
CA ILE A 63 3.20 4.17 20.49
C ILE A 63 2.05 3.61 19.66
N ASN A 64 0.82 4.10 19.86
CA ASN A 64 -0.34 3.71 19.04
C ASN A 64 -0.14 4.03 17.55
N PHE A 65 0.43 5.20 17.24
CA PHE A 65 0.72 5.58 15.87
C PHE A 65 1.74 4.63 15.23
N VAL A 66 2.84 4.33 15.93
CA VAL A 66 3.85 3.35 15.47
C VAL A 66 3.25 1.95 15.34
N TRP A 67 2.39 1.54 16.27
CA TRP A 67 1.69 0.26 16.22
C TRP A 67 0.82 0.13 14.97
N VAL A 68 0.00 1.13 14.65
CA VAL A 68 -0.83 1.12 13.44
C VAL A 68 0.03 1.07 12.18
N LEU A 69 1.11 1.86 12.11
CA LEU A 69 2.05 1.80 10.99
C LEU A 69 2.70 0.43 10.85
N ALA A 70 3.09 -0.21 11.96
CA ALA A 70 3.67 -1.54 11.96
C ALA A 70 2.69 -2.60 11.47
N VAL A 71 1.44 -2.57 11.92
CA VAL A 71 0.39 -3.50 11.46
C VAL A 71 0.11 -3.31 9.96
N LEU A 72 0.01 -2.06 9.49
CA LEU A 72 -0.19 -1.78 8.07
C LEU A 72 1.00 -2.23 7.22
N PHE A 73 2.22 -1.95 7.66
CA PHE A 73 3.42 -2.41 6.98
C PHE A 73 3.48 -3.94 6.93
N PHE A 74 3.12 -4.62 8.03
CA PHE A 74 3.05 -6.07 8.07
C PHE A 74 2.00 -6.60 7.09
N TYR A 75 0.78 -6.05 7.10
CA TYR A 75 -0.28 -6.40 6.17
C TYR A 75 0.17 -6.27 4.70
N PHE A 76 0.60 -5.07 4.30
CA PHE A 76 1.01 -4.80 2.93
C PHE A 76 2.26 -5.60 2.55
N GLY A 77 3.29 -5.57 3.40
CA GLY A 77 4.56 -6.23 3.19
C GLY A 77 4.41 -7.75 3.03
N TRP A 78 3.57 -8.38 3.85
CA TRP A 78 3.25 -9.80 3.72
C TRP A 78 2.55 -10.11 2.40
N CYS A 79 1.47 -9.39 2.07
CA CYS A 79 0.72 -9.59 0.83
C CYS A 79 1.60 -9.40 -0.42
N TRP A 80 2.44 -8.37 -0.41
CA TRP A 80 3.34 -8.05 -1.52
C TRP A 80 4.47 -9.05 -1.68
N ARG A 81 4.96 -9.65 -0.60
CA ARG A 81 6.07 -10.60 -0.68
C ARG A 81 5.64 -12.02 -0.99
N HIS A 82 4.50 -12.47 -0.47
CA HIS A 82 4.03 -13.85 -0.67
C HIS A 82 3.18 -14.01 -1.94
N GLY A 83 2.38 -12.99 -2.30
CA GLY A 83 1.51 -13.06 -3.47
C GLY A 83 1.83 -12.05 -4.57
N GLY A 84 2.71 -11.07 -4.31
CA GLY A 84 2.89 -9.90 -5.19
C GLY A 84 1.64 -9.01 -5.26
N GLN A 85 0.60 -9.27 -4.45
CA GLN A 85 -0.72 -8.69 -4.62
C GLN A 85 -1.47 -8.65 -3.29
N THR A 86 -2.01 -7.48 -2.96
CA THR A 86 -3.07 -7.33 -1.96
C THR A 86 -4.42 -7.73 -2.55
N LEU A 87 -5.46 -7.77 -1.72
CA LEU A 87 -6.79 -8.16 -2.17
C LEU A 87 -7.35 -7.18 -3.22
N ALA A 88 -7.17 -5.85 -3.07
CA ALA A 88 -7.61 -4.94 -4.12
C ALA A 88 -6.75 -5.02 -5.38
N MET A 89 -5.45 -5.30 -5.25
CA MET A 89 -4.62 -5.53 -6.43
C MET A 89 -5.09 -6.77 -7.22
N LYS A 90 -5.56 -7.82 -6.53
CA LYS A 90 -6.17 -8.98 -7.19
C LYS A 90 -7.44 -8.62 -7.96
N THR A 91 -8.33 -7.80 -7.38
CA THR A 91 -9.58 -7.41 -8.07
C THR A 91 -9.31 -6.66 -9.37
N TRP A 92 -8.27 -5.82 -9.40
CA TRP A 92 -7.90 -5.04 -10.58
C TRP A 92 -6.81 -5.68 -11.46
N ARG A 93 -6.39 -6.90 -11.11
CA ARG A 93 -5.36 -7.69 -11.81
C ARG A 93 -4.03 -6.94 -11.92
N ILE A 94 -3.57 -6.38 -10.81
CA ILE A 94 -2.29 -5.69 -10.68
C ILE A 94 -1.34 -6.60 -9.90
N ARG A 95 -0.11 -6.78 -10.37
CA ARG A 95 0.95 -7.47 -9.63
C ARG A 95 2.10 -6.51 -9.36
N LEU A 96 2.56 -6.52 -8.12
CA LEU A 96 3.76 -5.85 -7.67
C LEU A 96 4.97 -6.75 -7.88
N VAL A 97 5.99 -6.21 -8.54
CA VAL A 97 7.29 -6.85 -8.75
C VAL A 97 8.41 -5.86 -8.45
N ASP A 98 9.64 -6.35 -8.34
CA ASP A 98 10.83 -5.50 -8.31
C ASP A 98 11.19 -4.94 -9.70
N GLY A 99 12.28 -4.19 -9.80
CA GLY A 99 12.77 -3.63 -11.07
C GLY A 99 13.13 -4.68 -12.14
N TYR A 100 13.39 -5.92 -11.75
CA TYR A 100 13.78 -7.04 -12.61
C TYR A 100 12.63 -8.03 -12.87
N GLY A 101 11.44 -7.81 -12.30
CA GLY A 101 10.28 -8.68 -12.43
C GLY A 101 10.15 -9.77 -11.34
N GLY A 102 11.06 -9.79 -10.37
CA GLY A 102 11.08 -10.72 -9.24
C GLY A 102 10.29 -10.24 -8.02
N VAL A 103 10.49 -10.94 -6.90
CA VAL A 103 9.88 -10.61 -5.60
C VAL A 103 10.60 -9.41 -4.98
N PRO A 104 9.88 -8.33 -4.60
CA PRO A 104 10.51 -7.17 -3.96
C PRO A 104 11.23 -7.52 -2.65
N SER A 105 12.39 -6.90 -2.45
CA SER A 105 13.12 -6.98 -1.17
C SER A 105 12.38 -6.24 -0.05
N TRP A 106 12.60 -6.62 1.21
CA TRP A 106 12.00 -5.91 2.36
C TRP A 106 12.37 -4.43 2.41
N ARG A 107 13.60 -4.07 2.00
CA ARG A 107 14.04 -2.67 1.92
C ARG A 107 13.21 -1.88 0.90
N ALA A 108 12.98 -2.47 -0.27
CA ALA A 108 12.14 -1.86 -1.30
C ALA A 108 10.69 -1.71 -0.82
N LEU A 109 10.14 -2.72 -0.14
CA LEU A 109 8.78 -2.66 0.42
C LEU A 109 8.65 -1.60 1.52
N LEU A 110 9.64 -1.49 2.41
CA LEU A 110 9.66 -0.47 3.46
C LEU A 110 9.74 0.93 2.85
N LEU A 111 10.64 1.15 1.90
CA LEU A 111 10.77 2.43 1.21
C LEU A 111 9.47 2.79 0.46
N ARG A 112 8.88 1.83 -0.25
CA ARG A 112 7.58 1.98 -0.91
C ARG A 112 6.50 2.36 0.09
N PHE A 113 6.42 1.67 1.23
CA PHE A 113 5.42 1.93 2.27
C PHE A 113 5.57 3.32 2.87
N VAL A 114 6.80 3.72 3.25
CA VAL A 114 7.08 5.05 3.81
C VAL A 114 6.76 6.14 2.79
N LEU A 115 7.21 6.01 1.55
CA LEU A 115 6.95 7.00 0.51
C LEU A 115 5.46 7.10 0.17
N ALA A 116 4.75 5.97 0.08
CA ALA A 116 3.30 5.96 -0.10
C ALA A 116 2.57 6.59 1.08
N ALA A 117 2.99 6.30 2.31
CA ALA A 117 2.44 6.91 3.52
C ALA A 117 2.68 8.44 3.54
N LEU A 118 3.83 8.93 3.07
CA LEU A 118 4.10 10.37 2.95
C LEU A 118 3.26 11.04 1.84
N CYS A 119 2.96 10.33 0.75
CA CYS A 119 2.12 10.85 -0.31
C CYS A 119 0.65 10.95 0.11
N TYR A 120 0.14 9.91 0.79
CA TYR A 120 -1.30 9.75 1.03
C TYR A 120 -1.74 10.07 2.46
N GLY A 121 -0.87 9.87 3.44
CA GLY A 121 -1.15 10.03 4.86
C GLY A 121 -1.60 11.44 5.29
N PRO A 122 -1.05 12.54 4.76
CA PRO A 122 -1.45 13.89 5.17
C PRO A 122 -2.89 14.28 4.82
N LEU A 123 -3.53 13.58 3.86
CA LEU A 123 -4.84 13.98 3.33
C LEU A 123 -5.92 14.03 4.42
N ILE A 124 -6.12 12.93 5.12
CA ILE A 124 -7.18 12.80 6.13
C ILE A 124 -7.01 13.77 7.31
N PRO A 125 -5.85 13.85 8.00
CA PRO A 125 -5.70 14.72 9.16
C PRO A 125 -5.83 16.21 8.81
N LEU A 126 -5.29 16.65 7.66
CA LEU A 126 -5.39 18.06 7.26
C LEU A 126 -6.83 18.46 6.92
N TRP A 127 -7.58 17.57 6.25
CA TRP A 127 -9.00 17.79 6.04
C TRP A 127 -9.80 17.77 7.35
N ALA A 128 -9.51 16.87 8.28
CA ALA A 128 -10.17 16.83 9.59
C ALA A 128 -9.94 18.13 10.39
N ILE A 129 -8.70 18.64 10.42
CA ILE A 129 -8.37 19.92 11.09
C ILE A 129 -9.10 21.09 10.42
N ALA A 130 -9.17 21.12 9.09
CA ALA A 130 -9.87 22.17 8.35
C ALA A 130 -11.38 22.23 8.63
N ARG A 131 -12.00 21.14 9.11
CA ARG A 131 -13.41 21.14 9.55
C ARG A 131 -13.62 21.96 10.83
N VAL A 132 -12.62 22.02 11.69
CA VAL A 132 -12.67 22.75 12.97
C VAL A 132 -12.07 24.15 12.84
N ASN A 133 -11.02 24.28 12.00
CA ASN A 133 -10.24 25.51 11.84
C ASN A 133 -10.21 25.93 10.35
N PRO A 134 -11.11 26.83 9.91
CA PRO A 134 -11.21 27.20 8.49
C PRO A 134 -9.93 27.77 7.86
N HIS A 135 -9.02 28.34 8.65
CA HIS A 135 -7.72 28.80 8.15
C HIS A 135 -6.83 27.65 7.62
N TRP A 136 -7.16 26.39 7.91
CA TRP A 136 -6.46 25.21 7.38
C TRP A 136 -6.96 24.77 5.99
N ILE A 137 -8.05 25.35 5.48
CA ILE A 137 -8.61 24.98 4.16
C ILE A 137 -7.57 25.04 3.03
N PRO A 138 -6.69 26.05 2.92
CA PRO A 138 -5.66 26.08 1.88
C PRO A 138 -4.71 24.87 1.96
N TRP A 139 -4.32 24.47 3.18
CA TRP A 139 -3.44 23.32 3.41
C TRP A 139 -4.13 21.99 3.12
N ALA A 140 -5.44 21.89 3.33
CA ALA A 140 -6.23 20.73 2.95
C ALA A 140 -6.31 20.56 1.43
N TRP A 141 -6.46 21.66 0.67
CA TRP A 141 -6.35 21.65 -0.79
C TRP A 141 -4.95 21.28 -1.27
N LEU A 142 -3.90 21.79 -0.62
CA LEU A 142 -2.53 21.40 -0.92
C LEU A 142 -2.30 19.90 -0.67
N ALA A 143 -2.87 19.35 0.41
CA ALA A 143 -2.81 17.91 0.70
C ALA A 143 -3.53 17.07 -0.38
N LEU A 144 -4.66 17.56 -0.89
CA LEU A 144 -5.36 16.91 -2.00
C LEU A 144 -4.52 16.96 -3.29
N ALA A 145 -3.90 18.09 -3.61
CA ALA A 145 -2.99 18.20 -4.73
C ALA A 145 -1.79 17.26 -4.57
N TRP A 146 -1.22 17.17 -3.36
CA TRP A 146 -0.13 16.25 -3.01
C TRP A 146 -0.54 14.78 -3.15
N PHE A 147 -1.77 14.43 -2.75
CA PHE A 147 -2.33 13.08 -2.92
C PHE A 147 -2.45 12.68 -4.40
N VAL A 148 -2.79 13.62 -5.28
CA VAL A 148 -2.95 13.38 -6.72
C VAL A 148 -1.60 13.39 -7.47
N ALA A 149 -0.58 14.06 -6.92
CA ALA A 149 0.72 14.23 -7.56
C ALA A 149 1.40 12.91 -8.04
N PRO A 150 1.38 11.79 -7.29
CA PRO A 150 1.97 10.52 -7.76
C PRO A 150 1.30 9.97 -9.02
N PHE A 151 0.00 10.22 -9.22
CA PHE A 151 -0.73 9.81 -10.41
C PHE A 151 -0.41 10.70 -11.61
N VAL A 152 -0.32 12.01 -11.38
CA VAL A 152 0.10 12.98 -12.40
C VAL A 152 1.52 12.68 -12.85
N TRP A 153 2.43 12.33 -11.94
CA TRP A 153 3.79 11.90 -12.27
C TRP A 153 3.81 10.72 -13.24
N ALA A 154 2.91 9.75 -13.07
CA ALA A 154 2.84 8.58 -13.94
C ALA A 154 2.46 8.90 -15.40
N TRP A 155 1.98 10.10 -15.71
CA TRP A 155 1.81 10.54 -17.10
C TRP A 155 3.11 11.07 -17.74
N PHE A 156 4.06 11.56 -16.91
CA PHE A 156 5.35 12.06 -17.37
C PHE A 156 6.44 10.99 -17.31
N ASP A 157 6.28 10.00 -16.43
CA ASP A 157 7.22 8.90 -16.29
C ASP A 157 7.22 8.03 -17.57
N ARG A 158 8.42 7.77 -18.12
CA ARG A 158 8.59 6.97 -19.34
C ARG A 158 8.00 5.56 -19.24
N ASP A 159 8.02 4.98 -18.05
CA ASP A 159 7.50 3.64 -17.77
C ASP A 159 6.08 3.69 -17.18
N GLY A 160 5.51 4.90 -17.08
CA GLY A 160 4.24 5.18 -16.46
C GLY A 160 4.18 4.75 -15.00
N GLN A 161 5.27 4.78 -14.23
CA GLN A 161 5.31 4.36 -12.83
C GLN A 161 4.85 5.46 -11.88
N LEU A 162 4.26 5.08 -10.74
CA LEU A 162 3.94 6.03 -9.68
C LEU A 162 5.25 6.52 -9.02
N LEU A 163 5.26 7.77 -8.55
CA LEU A 163 6.45 8.43 -8.00
C LEU A 163 7.18 7.56 -6.95
N TYR A 164 6.45 7.08 -5.95
CA TYR A 164 7.00 6.26 -4.87
C TYR A 164 7.40 4.84 -5.32
N ASP A 165 6.79 4.31 -6.38
CA ASP A 165 7.15 3.01 -6.95
C ASP A 165 8.54 3.07 -7.58
N ARG A 166 8.80 4.16 -8.33
CA ARG A 166 10.08 4.41 -8.98
C ARG A 166 11.22 4.57 -7.98
N PHE A 167 11.03 5.37 -6.93
CA PHE A 167 12.03 5.54 -5.87
C PHE A 167 12.24 4.25 -5.05
N ALA A 168 11.20 3.44 -4.87
CA ALA A 168 11.32 2.15 -4.20
C ALA A 168 11.93 1.04 -5.06
N GLY A 169 12.14 1.28 -6.36
CA GLY A 169 12.61 0.25 -7.29
C GLY A 169 11.58 -0.87 -7.50
N THR A 170 10.29 -0.54 -7.43
CA THR A 170 9.18 -1.49 -7.59
C THR A 170 8.28 -1.10 -8.75
N ARG A 171 7.59 -2.08 -9.34
CA ARG A 171 6.73 -1.87 -10.51
C ARG A 171 5.39 -2.55 -10.33
N GLN A 172 4.32 -1.85 -10.74
CA GLN A 172 2.97 -2.38 -10.80
C GLN A 172 2.64 -2.76 -12.24
N LEU A 173 2.68 -4.06 -12.51
CA LEU A 173 2.41 -4.66 -13.81
C LEU A 173 1.00 -5.23 -13.85
N TYR A 174 0.46 -5.37 -15.06
CA TYR A 174 -0.78 -6.10 -15.25
C TYR A 174 -0.55 -7.60 -15.05
N ALA A 175 -1.39 -8.25 -14.24
CA ALA A 175 -1.31 -9.68 -13.98
C ALA A 175 -1.97 -10.47 -15.13
N PRO A 176 -1.24 -11.39 -15.80
CA PRO A 176 -1.77 -12.20 -16.90
C PRO A 176 -2.94 -13.06 -16.41
N SER A 177 -3.87 -13.39 -17.32
CA SER A 177 -5.02 -14.26 -16.97
C SER A 177 -4.54 -15.70 -16.85
N VAL A 178 -5.26 -16.54 -16.11
CA VAL A 178 -4.97 -17.98 -16.01
C VAL A 178 -4.81 -18.59 -17.41
N ARG A 179 -5.74 -18.30 -18.33
CA ARG A 179 -5.66 -18.74 -19.73
C ARG A 179 -4.44 -18.23 -20.50
N GLN A 180 -3.93 -17.04 -20.19
CA GLN A 180 -2.71 -16.53 -20.82
C GLN A 180 -1.47 -17.19 -20.23
N ALA A 181 -1.43 -17.39 -18.91
CA ALA A 181 -0.34 -18.09 -18.25
C ALA A 181 -0.25 -19.55 -18.72
N GLU A 182 -1.39 -20.23 -18.92
CA GLU A 182 -1.44 -21.58 -19.49
C GLU A 182 -0.89 -21.63 -20.92
N ARG A 183 -1.28 -20.66 -21.77
CA ARG A 183 -0.76 -20.56 -23.15
C ARG A 183 0.74 -20.27 -23.18
N GLU A 184 1.20 -19.35 -22.34
CA GLU A 184 2.63 -19.01 -22.25
C GLU A 184 3.46 -20.21 -21.74
N ALA A 185 2.91 -21.01 -20.83
CA ALA A 185 3.56 -22.23 -20.36
C ALA A 185 3.61 -23.33 -21.45
N ASP A 186 2.53 -23.47 -22.24
CA ASP A 186 2.48 -24.40 -23.37
C ASP A 186 3.49 -24.00 -24.47
N ASP A 187 3.50 -22.71 -24.85
CA ASP A 187 4.47 -22.15 -25.82
C ASP A 187 5.93 -22.33 -25.34
N GLN A 188 6.21 -22.14 -24.05
CA GLN A 188 7.54 -22.38 -23.48
C GLN A 188 7.92 -23.87 -23.53
N SER A 189 6.98 -24.76 -23.21
CA SER A 189 7.22 -26.21 -23.25
C SER A 189 7.48 -26.72 -24.68
N GLN A 190 6.80 -26.15 -25.68
CA GLN A 190 7.02 -26.46 -27.11
C GLN A 190 8.36 -25.92 -27.62
N GLN A 191 8.86 -24.81 -27.09
CA GLN A 191 10.19 -24.28 -27.45
C GLN A 191 11.34 -25.09 -26.84
N GLU A 192 11.15 -25.69 -25.67
CA GLU A 192 12.17 -26.54 -25.02
C GLU A 192 12.26 -27.95 -25.62
N HIS A 193 11.19 -28.43 -26.26
CA HIS A 193 11.16 -29.67 -27.04
C HIS A 193 11.02 -29.39 -28.54
N PRO A 194 12.09 -28.96 -29.24
CA PRO A 194 12.05 -28.92 -30.69
C PRO A 194 11.86 -30.35 -31.20
N VAL A 195 10.74 -30.58 -31.89
CA VAL A 195 10.45 -31.83 -32.59
C VAL A 195 11.65 -32.16 -33.48
N ALA A 196 12.35 -33.25 -33.13
CA ALA A 196 13.51 -33.76 -33.85
C ALA A 196 13.12 -34.36 -35.23
#